data_AF-A0A2I0I9C9-F1
#
_entry.id   AF-A0A2I0I9C9-F1
#
_cell.length_a   1.000
_cell.length_b   1.000
_cell.length_c   1.000
_cell.angle_alpha   90.00
_cell.angle_beta   90.00
_cell.angle_gamma   90.00
#
_symmetry.space_group_name_H-M   'P 1'
#
loop_
_entity.id
_entity.type
_entity.pdbx_description
1 polymer ?
#
loop_
_entity_poly.entity_id
_entity_poly.type
_entity_poly.pdbx_seq_one_letter_code
_entity_poly.pdbx_strand_id
1 'polypeptide(L)'
;RLYFPEHPTDDERAFSATSTYVARFYARGLAPPQRSQAASTPRSTSTLAPEAESSIQAAMHAELRAIKEERDRLRCELVDSRAEVADYRELQIELTRARARVAHLNREMARLSAELDRVHKRARNLAHP
;
A
#
# COMPACT_ATOMS: atom_id res chain seq x y z
N ARG A 1 21.62 -7.29 -9.51
CA ARG A 1 22.19 -6.20 -10.34
C ARG A 1 21.03 -5.24 -10.61
N LEU A 2 21.00 -4.09 -9.93
CA LEU A 2 19.99 -3.07 -10.21
C LEU A 2 20.29 -2.52 -11.62
N TYR A 3 19.30 -2.59 -12.50
CA TYR A 3 19.42 -2.20 -13.90
C TYR A 3 19.23 -0.67 -13.97
N PHE A 4 20.33 0.09 -14.00
CA PHE A 4 20.28 1.51 -14.30
C PHE A 4 20.86 1.73 -15.71
N PRO A 5 20.15 2.45 -16.61
CA PRO A 5 20.65 2.83 -17.93
C PRO A 5 21.91 3.71 -17.85
N GLU A 6 22.68 3.81 -18.94
CA GLU A 6 23.89 4.67 -19.05
C GLU A 6 23.59 6.17 -18.78
N HIS A 7 22.32 6.57 -18.86
CA HIS A 7 21.83 7.92 -18.59
C HIS A 7 20.60 7.89 -17.68
N PRO A 8 20.79 7.82 -16.34
CA PRO A 8 19.68 7.73 -15.40
C PRO A 8 18.87 9.02 -15.38
N THR A 9 17.55 8.88 -15.21
CA THR A 9 16.65 10.01 -14.96
C THR A 9 16.93 10.64 -13.58
N ASP A 10 16.37 11.82 -13.32
CA ASP A 10 16.63 12.52 -12.06
C ASP A 10 16.15 11.74 -10.84
N ASP A 11 14.99 11.10 -10.95
CA ASP A 11 14.42 10.22 -9.93
C ASP A 11 15.32 9.00 -9.65
N GLU A 12 15.89 8.42 -10.71
CA GLU A 12 16.84 7.30 -10.59
C GLU A 12 18.16 7.72 -9.93
N ARG A 13 18.62 8.95 -10.18
CA ARG A 13 19.79 9.53 -9.49
C ARG A 13 19.50 9.77 -8.01
N ALA A 14 18.33 10.33 -7.67
CA ALA A 14 17.91 10.57 -6.30
C ALA A 14 17.76 9.25 -5.51
N PHE A 15 17.14 8.24 -6.13
CA PHE A 15 17.04 6.90 -5.55
C PHE A 15 18.41 6.26 -5.35
N SER A 16 19.30 6.32 -6.35
CA SER A 16 20.66 5.77 -6.27
C SER A 16 21.51 6.45 -5.19
N ALA A 17 21.40 7.78 -5.05
CA ALA A 17 22.07 8.54 -4.01
C ALA A 17 21.59 8.11 -2.62
N THR A 18 20.28 7.95 -2.44
CA THR A 18 19.67 7.52 -1.17
C THR A 18 20.08 6.08 -0.83
N SER A 19 20.01 5.17 -1.81
CA SER A 19 20.41 3.78 -1.63
C SER A 19 21.90 3.66 -1.26
N THR A 20 22.76 4.47 -1.90
CA THR A 20 24.19 4.53 -1.59
C THR A 20 24.44 5.10 -0.19
N TYR A 21 23.73 6.15 0.22
CA TYR A 21 23.82 6.73 1.56
C TYR A 21 23.43 5.70 2.63
N VAL A 22 22.30 5.02 2.45
CA VAL A 22 21.81 3.97 3.35
C VAL A 22 22.80 2.81 3.43
N ALA A 23 23.31 2.33 2.28
CA ALA A 23 24.30 1.27 2.25
C ALA A 23 25.60 1.65 2.98
N ARG A 24 26.07 2.89 2.83
CA ARG A 24 27.25 3.41 3.56
C ARG A 24 27.00 3.48 5.06
N PHE A 25 25.81 3.89 5.48
CA PHE A 25 25.42 3.95 6.89
C PHE A 25 25.50 2.56 7.54
N TYR A 26 24.90 1.54 6.91
CA TYR A 26 24.94 0.17 7.41
C TYR A 26 26.32 -0.48 7.29
N ALA A 27 27.10 -0.17 6.25
CA ALA A 27 28.49 -0.64 6.13
C ALA A 27 29.40 -0.05 7.23
N ARG A 28 29.14 1.19 7.68
CA ARG A 28 29.85 1.84 8.80
C ARG A 28 29.44 1.28 10.16
N GLY A 29 28.29 0.63 10.26
CA GLY A 29 27.67 0.16 11.50
C GLY A 29 28.13 -1.21 12.02
N LEU A 30 29.09 -1.88 11.38
CA LEU A 30 29.56 -3.22 11.78
C LEU A 30 31.01 -3.29 12.29
N ALA A 31 31.73 -2.16 12.36
CA ALA A 31 33.00 -2.12 13.08
C ALA A 31 32.74 -1.78 14.56
N PRO A 32 33.17 -2.61 15.53
CA PRO A 32 33.33 -2.14 16.90
C PRO A 32 34.14 -0.84 16.84
N PRO A 33 33.85 0.20 17.64
CA PRO A 33 34.66 1.39 17.64
C PRO A 33 36.06 0.96 18.10
N GLN A 34 36.97 0.82 17.14
CA GLN A 34 38.38 0.63 17.41
C GLN A 34 38.76 1.89 18.19
N ARG A 35 39.02 1.69 19.49
CA ARG A 35 39.36 2.76 20.42
C ARG A 35 40.71 3.32 19.96
N SER A 36 40.66 4.28 19.04
CA SER A 36 41.79 5.05 18.57
C SER A 36 42.27 5.91 19.73
N GLN A 37 43.15 5.34 20.55
CA GLN A 37 44.02 6.12 21.42
C GLN A 37 45.17 6.64 20.56
N ALA A 38 44.96 7.79 19.90
CA ALA A 38 46.04 8.61 19.39
C ALA A 38 45.52 10.03 19.13
N ALA A 39 46.16 10.98 19.81
CA ALA A 39 46.05 12.44 19.69
C ALA A 39 44.67 13.05 19.96
N SER A 40 44.54 13.68 21.13
CA SER A 40 43.53 14.71 21.38
C SER A 40 43.69 15.83 20.33
N THR A 41 42.95 15.72 19.23
CA THR A 41 42.69 16.83 18.31
C THR A 41 42.17 18.02 19.12
N PRO A 42 42.53 19.26 18.74
CA PRO A 42 42.12 20.45 19.47
C PRO A 42 40.61 20.40 19.57
N ARG A 43 40.11 20.54 20.80
CA ARG A 43 38.71 20.79 21.08
C ARG A 43 38.32 21.98 20.24
N SER A 44 37.68 21.75 19.09
CA SER A 44 36.83 22.75 18.46
C SER A 44 35.72 22.97 19.48
N THR A 45 35.98 23.88 20.41
CA THR A 45 34.99 24.36 21.36
C THR A 45 33.87 24.89 20.49
N SER A 46 32.80 24.11 20.36
CA SER A 46 31.54 24.58 19.81
C SER A 46 31.18 25.80 20.65
N THR A 47 31.34 27.00 20.10
CA THR A 47 30.99 28.27 20.75
C THR A 47 29.48 28.50 20.65
N LEU A 48 28.68 27.45 20.82
CA LEU A 48 27.24 27.56 20.98
C LEU A 48 26.95 27.58 22.48
N ALA A 49 26.15 28.54 22.90
CA ALA A 49 25.74 28.64 24.29
C ALA A 49 25.00 27.35 24.68
N PRO A 50 25.20 26.81 25.90
CA PRO A 50 24.57 25.57 26.37
C PRO A 50 23.04 25.52 26.18
N GLU A 51 22.39 26.70 26.22
CA GLU A 51 20.95 26.84 25.99
C GLU A 51 20.52 26.53 24.54
N ALA A 52 21.37 26.86 23.56
CA ALA A 52 21.07 26.59 22.15
C ALA A 52 21.18 25.10 21.82
N GLU A 53 22.14 24.39 22.41
CA GLU A 53 22.24 22.92 22.30
C GLU A 53 21.04 22.22 22.96
N SER A 54 20.62 22.69 24.14
CA SER A 54 19.40 22.24 24.82
C SER A 54 18.14 22.49 23.99
N SER A 55 18.05 23.65 23.33
CA SER A 55 16.93 24.01 22.45
C SER A 55 16.85 23.10 21.21
N ILE A 56 17.98 22.82 20.57
CA ILE A 56 18.05 21.89 19.42
C ILE A 56 17.61 20.49 19.84
N GLN A 57 18.07 20.02 21.01
CA GLN A 57 17.66 18.72 21.54
C GLN A 57 16.15 18.66 21.83
N ALA A 58 15.58 19.73 22.39
CA ALA A 58 14.13 19.83 22.63
C ALA A 58 13.33 19.81 21.32
N ALA A 59 13.79 20.53 20.29
CA ALA A 59 13.18 20.53 18.96
C ALA A 59 13.19 19.13 18.33
N MET A 60 14.33 18.43 18.37
CA MET A 60 14.42 17.04 17.90
C MET A 60 13.44 16.10 18.61
N HIS A 61 13.31 16.21 19.94
CA HIS A 61 12.37 15.40 20.69
C HIS A 61 10.91 15.72 20.35
N ALA A 62 10.59 16.98 20.07
CA ALA A 62 9.26 17.39 19.62
C ALA A 62 8.93 16.84 18.22
N GLU A 63 9.86 16.93 17.27
CA GLU A 63 9.68 16.36 15.93
C GLU A 63 9.51 14.84 15.98
N LEU A 64 10.32 14.15 16.77
CA LEU A 64 10.24 12.70 16.90
C LEU A 64 8.92 12.27 17.55
N ARG A 65 8.36 13.11 18.45
CA ARG A 65 7.02 12.90 18.99
C ARG A 65 5.95 13.08 17.91
N ALA A 66 6.01 14.17 17.14
CA ALA A 66 5.07 14.43 16.05
C ALA A 66 5.08 13.30 15.00
N ILE A 67 6.26 12.80 14.62
CA ILE A 67 6.39 11.66 13.69
C ILE A 67 5.73 10.39 14.25
N LYS A 68 5.87 10.14 15.56
CA LYS A 68 5.23 8.98 16.21
C LYS A 68 3.71 9.12 16.24
N GLU A 69 3.21 10.30 16.58
CA GLU A 69 1.77 10.59 16.58
C GLU A 69 1.17 10.45 15.18
N GLU A 70 1.84 10.99 14.17
CA GLU A 70 1.43 10.87 12.78
C GLU A 70 1.41 9.39 12.32
N ARG A 71 2.46 8.64 12.65
CA ARG A 71 2.51 7.20 12.36
C ARG A 71 1.36 6.45 13.02
N ASP A 72 1.02 6.81 14.27
CA ASP A 72 -0.04 6.13 15.00
C ASP A 72 -1.42 6.52 14.46
N ARG A 73 -1.62 7.76 13.99
CA ARG A 73 -2.80 8.18 13.22
C ARG A 73 -2.94 7.37 11.93
N LEU A 74 -1.89 7.31 11.12
CA LEU A 74 -1.89 6.57 9.85
C LEU A 74 -2.13 5.07 10.05
N ARG A 75 -1.68 4.49 11.19
CA ARG A 75 -1.98 3.11 11.53
C ARG A 75 -3.47 2.88 11.80
N CYS A 76 -4.14 3.82 12.47
CA CYS A 76 -5.59 3.75 12.66
C CYS A 76 -6.31 3.84 11.31
N GLU A 77 -5.96 4.83 10.47
CA GLU A 77 -6.54 4.98 9.13
C GLU A 77 -6.33 3.72 8.27
N LEU A 78 -5.15 3.09 8.33
CA LEU A 78 -4.87 1.85 7.60
C LEU A 78 -5.75 0.68 8.08
N VAL A 79 -6.03 0.59 9.37
CA VAL A 79 -6.94 -0.43 9.93
C VAL A 79 -8.37 -0.18 9.43
N ASP A 80 -8.82 1.07 9.44
CA ASP A 80 -10.16 1.44 8.97
C ASP A 80 -10.31 1.14 7.47
N SER A 81 -9.38 1.59 6.63
CA SER A 81 -9.40 1.28 5.19
C SER A 81 -9.32 -0.22 4.92
N ARG A 82 -8.63 -1.00 5.77
CA ARG A 82 -8.60 -2.46 5.63
C ARG A 82 -9.96 -3.09 5.92
N ALA A 83 -10.72 -2.54 6.87
CA ALA A 83 -12.10 -2.96 7.12
C ALA A 83 -12.98 -2.65 5.91
N GLU A 84 -12.90 -1.45 5.33
CA GLU A 84 -13.65 -1.10 4.12
C GLU A 84 -13.34 -2.03 2.93
N VAL A 85 -12.07 -2.42 2.76
CA VAL A 85 -11.67 -3.40 1.73
C VAL A 85 -12.27 -4.78 1.99
N ALA A 86 -12.45 -5.18 3.24
CA ALA A 86 -13.11 -6.44 3.59
C ALA A 86 -14.61 -6.38 3.20
N ASP A 87 -15.28 -5.27 3.52
CA ASP A 87 -16.68 -5.05 3.15
C ASP A 87 -16.89 -5.07 1.63
N TYR A 88 -15.97 -4.44 0.89
CA TYR A 88 -15.99 -4.48 -0.58
C TYR A 88 -15.89 -5.92 -1.13
N ARG A 89 -15.04 -6.76 -0.54
CA ARG A 89 -14.91 -8.17 -0.95
C ARG A 89 -16.18 -8.95 -0.67
N GLU A 90 -16.86 -8.68 0.44
CA GLU A 90 -18.16 -9.30 0.75
C GLU A 90 -19.22 -8.90 -0.29
N LEU A 91 -19.29 -7.61 -0.64
CA LEU A 91 -20.16 -7.12 -1.70
C LEU A 91 -19.85 -7.78 -3.06
N GLN A 92 -18.58 -8.01 -3.37
CA GLN A 92 -18.17 -8.69 -4.61
C GLN A 92 -18.65 -10.16 -4.65
N ILE A 93 -18.62 -10.85 -3.51
CA ILE A 93 -19.15 -12.22 -3.38
C ILE A 93 -20.66 -12.21 -3.58
N GLU A 94 -21.38 -11.28 -2.94
CA GLU A 94 -22.83 -11.15 -3.10
C GLU A 94 -23.24 -10.82 -4.54
N LEU A 95 -22.50 -9.93 -5.20
CA LEU A 95 -22.71 -9.62 -6.61
C LEU A 95 -22.52 -10.85 -7.50
N THR A 96 -21.50 -11.66 -7.23
CA THR A 96 -21.24 -12.91 -7.96
C THR A 96 -22.37 -13.91 -7.77
N ARG A 97 -22.87 -14.07 -6.54
CA ARG A 97 -24.04 -14.91 -6.24
C ARG A 97 -25.30 -14.40 -6.94
N ALA A 98 -25.55 -13.10 -6.90
CA ALA A 98 -26.69 -12.48 -7.58
C ALA A 98 -26.64 -12.71 -9.09
N ARG A 99 -25.47 -12.54 -9.73
CA ARG A 99 -25.26 -12.83 -11.15
C ARG A 99 -25.55 -14.29 -11.49
N ALA A 100 -25.13 -15.23 -10.66
CA ALA A 100 -25.43 -16.65 -10.84
C ALA A 100 -26.94 -16.92 -10.76
N ARG A 101 -27.65 -16.30 -9.81
CA ARG A 101 -29.12 -16.39 -9.69
C ARG A 101 -29.83 -15.83 -10.92
N VAL A 102 -29.41 -14.66 -11.42
CA VAL A 102 -29.98 -14.08 -12.65
C VAL A 102 -29.76 -15.01 -13.84
N ALA A 103 -28.55 -15.55 -14.00
CA ALA A 103 -28.27 -16.50 -15.08
C ALA A 103 -29.13 -17.77 -14.99
N HIS A 104 -29.37 -18.27 -13.77
CA HIS A 104 -30.29 -19.39 -13.55
C HIS A 104 -31.72 -19.04 -13.99
N LEU A 105 -32.27 -17.92 -13.51
CA LEU A 105 -33.62 -17.48 -13.86
C LEU A 105 -33.78 -17.24 -15.37
N ASN A 106 -32.77 -16.68 -16.04
CA ASN A 106 -32.78 -16.52 -17.49
C ASN A 106 -32.91 -17.85 -18.25
N ARG A 107 -32.28 -18.92 -17.75
CA ARG A 107 -32.41 -20.26 -18.34
C ARG A 107 -33.81 -20.82 -18.14
N GLU A 108 -34.38 -20.63 -16.95
CA GLU A 108 -35.74 -21.08 -16.66
C GLU A 108 -36.77 -20.34 -17.51
N MET A 109 -36.63 -19.02 -17.66
CA MET A 109 -37.47 -18.23 -18.57
C MET A 109 -37.37 -18.73 -20.01
N ALA A 110 -36.15 -18.99 -20.51
CA ALA A 110 -35.97 -19.51 -21.86
C ALA A 110 -36.61 -20.91 -22.05
N ARG A 111 -36.51 -21.79 -21.04
CA ARG A 111 -37.19 -23.09 -21.06
C ARG A 111 -38.70 -22.96 -21.13
N LEU A 112 -39.29 -22.14 -20.26
CA LEU A 112 -40.73 -21.94 -20.19
C LEU A 112 -41.26 -21.29 -21.47
N SER A 113 -40.55 -20.31 -22.04
CA SER A 113 -40.91 -19.72 -23.33
C SER A 113 -40.93 -20.75 -24.46
N ALA A 114 -39.92 -21.62 -24.53
CA ALA A 114 -39.87 -22.69 -25.52
C ALA A 114 -41.01 -23.71 -25.35
N GLU A 115 -41.43 -23.97 -24.11
CA GLU A 115 -42.58 -24.84 -23.82
C GLU A 115 -43.90 -24.19 -24.24
N LEU A 116 -44.09 -22.91 -23.93
CA LEU A 116 -45.24 -22.13 -24.40
C LEU A 116 -45.32 -22.12 -25.93
N ASP A 117 -44.20 -21.92 -26.63
CA ASP A 117 -44.18 -21.96 -28.09
C ASP A 117 -44.63 -23.31 -28.66
N ARG A 118 -44.24 -24.42 -28.01
CA ARG A 118 -44.68 -25.77 -28.39
C ARG A 118 -46.17 -25.95 -28.19
N VAL A 119 -46.71 -25.49 -27.06
CA VAL A 119 -48.15 -25.54 -26.78
C VAL A 119 -48.93 -24.75 -27.81
N HIS A 120 -48.50 -23.53 -28.13
CA HIS A 120 -49.15 -22.69 -29.16
C HIS A 120 -49.11 -23.35 -30.55
N LYS A 121 -48.00 -23.96 -30.95
CA LYS A 121 -47.90 -24.70 -32.21
C LYS A 121 -48.89 -25.86 -32.27
N ARG A 122 -49.02 -26.63 -31.19
CA ARG A 122 -50.00 -27.73 -31.11
C ARG A 122 -51.44 -27.22 -31.21
N ALA A 123 -51.78 -26.16 -30.49
CA ALA A 123 -53.11 -25.57 -30.52
C ALA A 123 -53.48 -25.09 -31.94
N ARG A 124 -52.55 -24.43 -32.66
CA ARG A 124 -52.77 -24.02 -34.05
C ARG A 124 -53.02 -25.21 -34.99
N ASN A 125 -52.24 -26.28 -34.87
CA ASN A 125 -52.41 -27.48 -35.68
C ASN A 125 -53.76 -28.18 -35.44
N LEU A 126 -54.33 -28.06 -34.24
CA LEU A 126 -55.66 -28.60 -33.91
C LEU A 126 -56.81 -27.71 -34.41
N ALA A 127 -56.59 -26.40 -34.49
CA ALA A 127 -57.58 -25.44 -34.99
C ALA A 127 -57.70 -25.45 -36.52
N HIS A 128 -56.68 -25.95 -37.24
CA HIS A 128 -56.64 -26.05 -38.70
C HIS A 128 -56.18 -27.47 -39.10
N PRO A 129 -57.09 -28.47 -39.11
CA PRO A 129 -56.78 -29.85 -39.48
C PRO A 129 -56.43 -30.02 -40.97
#